data_AF-A0A6G3SW46-F1
#
_entry.id   AF-A0A6G3SW46-F1
#
_cell.length_a   1.000
_cell.length_b   1.000
_cell.length_c   1.000
_cell.angle_alpha   90.00
_cell.angle_beta   90.00
_cell.angle_gamma   90.00
#
_symmetry.space_group_name_H-M   'P 1'
#
loop_
_entity.id
_entity.type
_entity.pdbx_description
1 polymer ?
#
loop_
_entity_poly.entity_id
_entity_poly.type
_entity_poly.pdbx_seq_one_letter_code
_entity_poly.pdbx_strand_id
1 'polypeptide(L)'
;LGPTVSEATAGMSPGRLQEILAATGLPATHDPVSAVAALAALFTDRTRMAELLDTAPVEALSVLDRLVWGPPYGEVTPNPTPPVKWLRDRGLLLPVSTRTVVLPREAALHLRAGRAHRVPEPVPPVVGTAAERDPQAVDRAAAGQAFTALSTVEELLKLWNGGGPAILRAGGLSVRELKRAANSLDVTEPIAAFWIELAYGAGLLATDGEPDERYAPTPASDEWLDLPAEERWTHLATAWLAATRTPGL
;
A
#
# COMPACT_ATOMS: atom_id res chain seq x y z
N LEU A 1 -5.22 -12.61 -3.76
CA LEU A 1 -6.23 -13.38 -2.98
C LEU A 1 -7.61 -12.82 -3.33
N GLY A 2 -8.67 -13.61 -3.22
CA GLY A 2 -10.04 -13.12 -3.43
C GLY A 2 -10.57 -12.22 -2.30
N PRO A 3 -11.83 -11.74 -2.43
CA PRO A 3 -12.60 -11.21 -1.31
C PRO A 3 -12.74 -12.25 -0.20
N THR A 4 -12.99 -11.79 1.02
CA THR A 4 -13.37 -12.64 2.16
C THR A 4 -14.69 -13.38 1.88
N VAL A 5 -14.97 -14.46 2.63
CA VAL A 5 -16.28 -15.12 2.60
C VAL A 5 -17.40 -14.10 2.87
N SER A 6 -17.19 -13.17 3.81
CA SER A 6 -18.15 -12.12 4.15
C SER A 6 -18.46 -11.21 2.95
N GLU A 7 -17.42 -10.67 2.30
CA GLU A 7 -17.58 -9.83 1.11
C GLU A 7 -18.23 -10.60 -0.06
N ALA A 8 -17.82 -11.86 -0.27
CA ALA A 8 -18.31 -12.69 -1.38
C ALA A 8 -19.73 -13.23 -1.18
N THR A 9 -20.25 -13.22 0.04
CA THR A 9 -21.64 -13.60 0.36
C THR A 9 -22.54 -12.39 0.58
N ALA A 10 -22.03 -11.17 0.41
CA ALA A 10 -22.83 -9.95 0.50
C ALA A 10 -23.99 -10.00 -0.51
N GLY A 11 -25.22 -9.88 -0.01
CA GLY A 11 -26.43 -9.98 -0.83
C GLY A 11 -26.89 -11.41 -1.16
N MET A 12 -26.22 -12.45 -0.66
CA MET A 12 -26.68 -13.82 -0.75
C MET A 12 -27.94 -14.02 0.12
N SER A 13 -28.91 -14.79 -0.37
CA SER A 13 -30.11 -15.07 0.41
C SER A 13 -29.79 -15.95 1.64
N PRO A 14 -30.47 -15.74 2.78
CA PRO A 14 -30.29 -16.60 3.96
C PRO A 14 -30.51 -18.08 3.67
N GLY A 15 -31.49 -18.41 2.83
CA GLY A 15 -31.76 -19.80 2.42
C GLY A 15 -30.58 -20.45 1.70
N ARG A 16 -29.91 -19.72 0.80
CA ARG A 16 -28.71 -20.25 0.13
C ARG A 16 -27.55 -20.46 1.10
N LEU A 17 -27.38 -19.59 2.08
CA LEU A 17 -26.39 -19.81 3.14
C LEU A 17 -26.68 -21.08 3.94
N GLN A 18 -27.96 -21.34 4.28
CA GLN A 18 -28.33 -22.59 4.97
C GLN A 18 -28.04 -23.84 4.13
N GLU A 19 -28.29 -23.80 2.81
CA GLU A 19 -27.94 -24.91 1.91
C GLU A 19 -26.43 -25.19 1.94
N ILE A 20 -25.59 -24.15 1.95
CA ILE A 20 -24.13 -24.28 2.02
C ILE A 20 -23.70 -24.84 3.38
N LEU A 21 -24.27 -24.36 4.49
CA LEU A 21 -23.99 -24.92 5.82
C LEU A 21 -24.34 -26.41 5.88
N ALA A 22 -25.52 -26.79 5.40
CA ALA A 22 -25.95 -28.18 5.38
C ALA A 22 -25.01 -29.05 4.52
N ALA A 23 -24.61 -28.58 3.34
CA ALA A 23 -23.70 -29.30 2.45
C ALA A 23 -22.26 -29.43 2.99
N THR A 24 -21.88 -28.60 3.96
CA THR A 24 -20.58 -28.64 4.65
C THR A 24 -20.64 -29.32 6.03
N GLY A 25 -21.82 -29.83 6.43
CA GLY A 25 -22.02 -30.46 7.74
C GLY A 25 -22.00 -29.47 8.92
N LEU A 26 -22.13 -28.17 8.66
CA LEU A 26 -22.24 -27.15 9.69
C LEU A 26 -23.67 -27.08 10.26
N PRO A 27 -23.83 -26.76 11.55
CA PRO A 27 -25.16 -26.57 12.13
C PRO A 27 -25.88 -25.39 11.47
N ALA A 28 -27.19 -25.54 11.28
CA ALA A 28 -28.05 -24.47 10.79
C ALA A 28 -28.14 -23.31 11.79
N THR A 29 -28.36 -22.09 11.30
CA THR A 29 -28.57 -20.90 12.13
C THR A 29 -29.51 -19.91 11.46
N HIS A 30 -30.36 -19.24 12.23
CA HIS A 30 -31.30 -18.25 11.69
C HIS A 30 -30.64 -16.88 11.42
N ASP A 31 -29.41 -16.66 11.91
CA ASP A 31 -28.65 -15.43 11.71
C ASP A 31 -27.66 -15.57 10.52
N PRO A 32 -27.83 -14.81 9.43
CA PRO A 32 -26.93 -14.83 8.29
C PRO A 32 -25.48 -14.45 8.65
N VAL A 33 -25.28 -13.57 9.62
CA VAL A 33 -23.93 -13.15 10.03
C VAL A 33 -23.20 -14.33 10.69
N SER A 34 -23.87 -15.01 11.61
CA SER A 34 -23.37 -16.25 12.22
C SER A 34 -23.14 -17.37 11.19
N ALA A 35 -23.98 -17.48 10.16
CA ALA A 35 -23.79 -18.46 9.09
C ALA A 35 -22.50 -18.21 8.31
N VAL A 36 -22.27 -16.95 7.90
CA VAL A 36 -21.06 -16.52 7.21
C VAL A 36 -19.82 -16.72 8.08
N ALA A 37 -19.90 -16.38 9.37
CA ALA A 37 -18.81 -16.58 10.32
C ALA A 37 -18.48 -18.07 10.51
N ALA A 38 -19.48 -18.94 10.59
CA ALA A 38 -19.28 -20.39 10.70
C ALA A 38 -18.60 -20.98 9.45
N LEU A 39 -18.97 -20.50 8.26
CA LEU A 39 -18.33 -20.90 7.01
C LEU A 39 -16.87 -20.41 6.91
N ALA A 40 -16.61 -19.15 7.27
CA ALA A 40 -15.25 -18.61 7.35
C ALA A 40 -14.40 -19.36 8.38
N ALA A 41 -14.98 -19.74 9.53
CA ALA A 41 -14.31 -20.54 10.55
C ALA A 41 -13.99 -21.95 10.04
N LEU A 42 -14.88 -22.58 9.26
CA LEU A 42 -14.61 -23.87 8.62
C LEU A 42 -13.41 -23.77 7.67
N PHE A 43 -13.34 -22.75 6.83
CA PHE A 43 -12.25 -22.61 5.85
C PHE A 43 -10.90 -22.22 6.48
N THR A 44 -10.91 -21.63 7.68
CA THR A 44 -9.68 -21.31 8.42
C THR A 44 -9.23 -22.44 9.36
N ASP A 45 -10.11 -23.38 9.70
CA ASP A 45 -9.78 -24.60 10.45
C ASP A 45 -9.04 -25.60 9.56
N ARG A 46 -7.78 -25.90 9.89
CA ARG A 46 -6.94 -26.78 9.06
C ARG A 46 -7.46 -28.21 8.97
N THR A 47 -7.97 -28.76 10.07
CA THR A 47 -8.40 -30.15 10.13
C THR A 47 -9.72 -30.32 9.40
N ARG A 48 -10.70 -29.48 9.73
CA ARG A 48 -12.06 -29.58 9.18
C ARG A 48 -12.11 -29.25 7.69
N MET A 49 -11.29 -28.30 7.25
CA MET A 49 -11.17 -27.98 5.82
C MET A 49 -10.48 -29.11 5.05
N ALA A 50 -9.46 -29.78 5.62
CA ALA A 50 -8.85 -30.96 5.01
C ALA A 50 -9.87 -32.10 4.86
N GLU A 51 -10.63 -32.39 5.92
CA GLU A 51 -11.72 -33.39 5.88
C GLU A 51 -12.77 -33.06 4.81
N LEU A 52 -13.13 -31.79 4.63
CA LEU A 52 -14.04 -31.36 3.56
C LEU A 52 -13.43 -31.63 2.17
N LEU A 53 -12.16 -31.27 1.98
CA LEU A 53 -11.44 -31.43 0.70
C LEU A 53 -11.18 -32.90 0.36
N ASP A 54 -11.03 -33.78 1.35
CA ASP A 54 -10.90 -35.24 1.14
C ASP A 54 -12.17 -35.87 0.53
N THR A 55 -13.32 -35.20 0.64
CA THR A 55 -14.57 -35.61 -0.01
C THR A 55 -14.75 -35.04 -1.43
N ALA A 56 -13.79 -34.23 -1.91
CA ALA A 56 -13.89 -33.56 -3.19
C ALA A 56 -13.59 -34.49 -4.38
N PRO A 57 -14.37 -34.43 -5.47
CA PRO A 57 -13.97 -35.02 -6.74
C PRO A 57 -12.63 -34.45 -7.22
N VAL A 58 -11.79 -35.27 -7.86
CA VAL A 58 -10.47 -34.86 -8.37
C VAL A 58 -10.57 -33.67 -9.33
N GLU A 59 -11.63 -33.63 -10.13
CA GLU A 59 -11.90 -32.53 -11.07
C GLU A 59 -12.23 -31.22 -10.33
N ALA A 60 -12.82 -31.28 -9.13
CA ALA A 60 -13.11 -30.10 -8.31
C ALA A 60 -11.81 -29.52 -7.72
N LEU A 61 -10.91 -30.39 -7.24
CA LEU A 61 -9.56 -29.98 -6.81
C LEU A 61 -8.79 -29.33 -7.97
N SER A 62 -8.90 -29.89 -9.18
CA SER A 62 -8.27 -29.32 -10.39
C SER A 62 -8.83 -27.94 -10.77
N VAL A 63 -10.10 -27.62 -10.45
CA VAL A 63 -10.64 -26.27 -10.60
C VAL A 63 -10.00 -25.33 -9.58
N LEU A 64 -9.91 -25.76 -8.32
CA LEU A 64 -9.29 -24.97 -7.26
C LEU A 64 -7.84 -24.63 -7.58
N ASP A 65 -7.02 -25.60 -7.97
CA ASP A 65 -5.59 -25.41 -8.28
C ASP A 65 -5.32 -24.30 -9.31
N ARG A 66 -6.18 -24.17 -10.32
CA ARG A 66 -6.10 -23.10 -11.33
C ARG A 66 -6.34 -21.71 -10.74
N LEU A 67 -7.21 -21.61 -9.74
CA LEU A 67 -7.59 -20.36 -9.08
C LEU A 67 -6.68 -20.00 -7.90
N VAL A 68 -6.06 -21.00 -7.25
CA VAL A 68 -5.26 -20.79 -6.03
C VAL A 68 -4.18 -19.73 -6.26
N TRP A 69 -3.43 -19.80 -7.34
CA TRP A 69 -2.34 -18.84 -7.64
C TRP A 69 -2.62 -17.89 -8.80
N GLY A 70 -3.73 -18.09 -9.52
CA GLY A 70 -4.20 -17.18 -10.57
C GLY A 70 -5.09 -16.06 -10.03
N PRO A 71 -5.83 -15.38 -10.94
CA PRO A 71 -6.99 -14.59 -10.54
C PRO A 71 -7.95 -15.49 -9.74
N PRO A 72 -8.49 -15.00 -8.60
CA PRO A 72 -9.41 -15.80 -7.79
C PRO A 72 -10.79 -15.95 -8.42
N TYR A 73 -11.00 -15.40 -9.63
CA TYR A 73 -12.27 -15.40 -10.34
C TYR A 73 -12.25 -16.42 -11.49
N GLY A 74 -13.38 -17.08 -11.71
CA GLY A 74 -13.59 -17.97 -12.84
C GLY A 74 -14.93 -17.70 -13.51
N GLU A 75 -14.98 -17.88 -14.83
CA GLU A 75 -16.24 -17.85 -15.58
C GLU A 75 -17.03 -19.15 -15.34
N VAL A 76 -18.35 -19.02 -15.27
CA VAL A 76 -19.26 -20.14 -15.09
C VAL A 76 -20.48 -20.01 -16.01
N THR A 77 -20.93 -21.14 -16.54
CA THR A 77 -22.19 -21.23 -17.29
C THR A 77 -23.38 -21.23 -16.32
N PRO A 78 -24.59 -20.84 -16.77
CA PRO A 78 -25.81 -20.92 -15.95
C PRO A 78 -26.07 -22.33 -15.41
N ASN A 79 -25.69 -23.36 -16.18
CA ASN A 79 -25.66 -24.74 -15.75
C ASN A 79 -24.19 -25.18 -15.54
N PRO A 80 -23.63 -25.02 -14.33
CA PRO A 80 -22.24 -25.38 -14.05
C PRO A 80 -22.02 -26.89 -14.20
N THR A 81 -20.80 -27.27 -14.58
CA THR A 81 -20.38 -28.68 -14.58
C THR A 81 -20.44 -29.26 -13.16
N PRO A 82 -20.57 -30.60 -12.99
CA PRO A 82 -20.64 -31.22 -11.67
C PRO A 82 -19.52 -30.81 -10.69
N PRO A 83 -18.24 -30.69 -11.11
CA PRO A 83 -17.17 -30.23 -10.22
C PRO A 83 -17.38 -28.80 -9.71
N VAL A 84 -17.78 -27.88 -10.59
CA VAL A 84 -18.06 -26.49 -10.22
C VAL A 84 -19.30 -26.39 -9.33
N LYS A 85 -20.33 -27.19 -9.61
CA LYS A 85 -21.52 -27.28 -8.76
C LYS A 85 -21.16 -27.77 -7.35
N TRP A 86 -20.35 -28.82 -7.23
CA TRP A 86 -19.88 -29.35 -5.95
C TRP A 86 -19.18 -28.29 -5.09
N LEU A 87 -18.29 -27.50 -5.72
CA LEU A 87 -17.58 -26.39 -5.05
C LEU A 87 -18.53 -25.27 -4.61
N ARG A 88 -19.50 -24.92 -5.45
CA ARG A 88 -20.51 -23.89 -5.16
C ARG A 88 -21.47 -24.29 -4.04
N ASP A 89 -21.82 -25.56 -3.97
CA ASP A 89 -22.70 -26.10 -2.93
C ASP A 89 -22.00 -26.12 -1.57
N ARG A 90 -20.67 -26.14 -1.53
CA ARG A 90 -19.87 -26.09 -0.29
C ARG A 90 -19.25 -24.72 0.01
N GLY A 91 -19.60 -23.68 -0.75
CA GLY A 91 -19.05 -22.33 -0.56
C GLY A 91 -17.56 -22.18 -0.91
N LEU A 92 -16.94 -23.20 -1.49
CA LEU A 92 -15.55 -23.16 -1.97
C LEU A 92 -15.41 -22.32 -3.25
N LEU A 93 -16.52 -22.11 -3.97
CA LEU A 93 -16.68 -21.08 -4.99
C LEU A 93 -17.99 -20.33 -4.75
N LEU A 94 -17.92 -19.00 -4.61
CA LEU A 94 -19.08 -18.16 -4.34
C LEU A 94 -19.46 -17.36 -5.59
N PRO A 95 -20.77 -17.16 -5.86
CA PRO A 95 -21.20 -16.41 -7.03
C PRO A 95 -20.93 -14.92 -6.85
N VAL A 96 -20.37 -14.29 -7.88
CA VAL A 96 -20.20 -12.82 -7.97
C VAL A 96 -21.22 -12.24 -8.94
N SER A 97 -21.52 -12.98 -10.01
CA SER A 97 -22.53 -12.64 -11.00
C SER A 97 -23.18 -13.92 -11.52
N THR A 98 -24.12 -13.79 -12.46
CA THR A 98 -24.72 -14.95 -13.16
C THR A 98 -23.72 -15.74 -14.00
N ARG A 99 -22.53 -15.17 -14.29
CA ARG A 99 -21.49 -15.77 -15.14
C ARG A 99 -20.12 -15.87 -14.47
N THR A 100 -20.00 -15.49 -13.20
CA THR A 100 -18.70 -15.42 -12.52
C THR A 100 -18.79 -15.97 -11.11
N VAL A 101 -17.79 -16.74 -10.73
CA VAL A 101 -17.56 -17.22 -9.36
C VAL A 101 -16.22 -16.73 -8.84
N VAL A 102 -16.05 -16.75 -7.54
CA VAL A 102 -14.82 -16.39 -6.86
C VAL A 102 -14.43 -17.42 -5.82
N LEU A 103 -13.13 -17.71 -5.71
CA LEU A 103 -12.53 -18.44 -4.61
C LEU A 103 -12.32 -17.48 -3.42
N PRO A 104 -13.07 -17.64 -2.30
CA PRO A 104 -12.91 -16.75 -1.15
C PRO A 104 -11.53 -16.87 -0.52
N ARG A 105 -11.09 -15.77 0.10
CA ARG A 105 -9.74 -15.59 0.67
C ARG A 105 -9.34 -16.70 1.64
N GLU A 106 -10.25 -17.09 2.52
CA GLU A 106 -10.05 -18.07 3.57
C GLU A 106 -9.74 -19.45 2.96
N ALA A 107 -10.54 -19.89 2.00
CA ALA A 107 -10.30 -21.13 1.25
C ALA A 107 -8.99 -21.05 0.43
N ALA A 108 -8.74 -19.92 -0.26
CA ALA A 108 -7.48 -19.71 -0.98
C ALA A 108 -6.26 -19.80 -0.06
N LEU A 109 -6.30 -19.16 1.11
CA LEU A 109 -5.20 -19.19 2.08
C LEU A 109 -4.97 -20.60 2.64
N HIS A 110 -6.03 -21.35 2.93
CA HIS A 110 -5.91 -22.75 3.32
C HIS A 110 -5.19 -23.56 2.23
N LEU A 111 -5.65 -23.46 0.97
CA LEU A 111 -5.06 -24.16 -0.18
C LEU A 111 -3.60 -23.73 -0.44
N ARG A 112 -3.21 -22.52 -0.04
CA ARG A 112 -1.82 -22.02 -0.10
C ARG A 112 -0.97 -22.43 1.10
N ALA A 113 -1.51 -23.22 2.04
CA ALA A 113 -0.89 -23.54 3.32
C ALA A 113 -0.52 -22.29 4.15
N GLY A 114 -1.37 -21.26 4.12
CA GLY A 114 -1.17 -19.99 4.81
C GLY A 114 -0.24 -19.00 4.10
N ARG A 115 0.26 -19.31 2.89
CA ARG A 115 1.18 -18.43 2.15
C ARG A 115 0.45 -17.34 1.38
N ALA A 116 0.85 -16.08 1.60
CA ALA A 116 0.37 -14.95 0.78
C ALA A 116 0.97 -14.96 -0.64
N HIS A 117 2.25 -15.35 -0.76
CA HIS A 117 3.04 -15.38 -1.99
C HIS A 117 3.42 -16.82 -2.38
N ARG A 118 3.45 -17.12 -3.68
CA ARG A 118 3.81 -18.45 -4.19
C ARG A 118 5.29 -18.74 -3.94
N VAL A 119 6.10 -17.73 -4.25
CA VAL A 119 7.54 -17.66 -4.02
C VAL A 119 7.76 -16.31 -3.34
N PRO A 120 8.19 -16.29 -2.07
CA PRO A 120 8.63 -15.05 -1.44
C PRO A 120 9.87 -14.52 -2.15
N GLU A 121 9.89 -13.23 -2.48
CA GLU A 121 11.06 -12.51 -2.96
C GLU A 121 11.44 -11.46 -1.91
N PRO A 122 12.05 -11.86 -0.78
CA PRO A 122 12.30 -10.98 0.36
C PRO A 122 13.51 -10.06 0.16
N VAL A 123 14.14 -10.11 -1.01
CA VAL A 123 15.32 -9.33 -1.37
C VAL A 123 14.89 -8.27 -2.37
N PRO A 124 15.35 -7.01 -2.25
CA PRO A 124 15.08 -5.99 -3.25
C PRO A 124 15.53 -6.48 -4.63
N PRO A 125 14.83 -6.06 -5.71
CA PRO A 125 15.27 -6.38 -7.06
C PRO A 125 16.66 -5.81 -7.33
N VAL A 126 17.42 -6.50 -8.18
CA VAL A 126 18.72 -5.98 -8.62
C VAL A 126 18.49 -4.68 -9.40
N VAL A 127 19.04 -3.57 -8.91
CA VAL A 127 18.98 -2.28 -9.60
C VAL A 127 20.03 -2.30 -10.71
N GLY A 128 19.57 -2.45 -11.95
CA GLY A 128 20.41 -2.32 -13.15
C GLY A 128 20.54 -0.87 -13.61
N THR A 129 21.62 -0.56 -14.33
CA THR A 129 21.73 0.71 -15.05
C THR A 129 20.80 0.71 -16.26
N ALA A 130 19.96 1.73 -16.38
CA ALA A 130 19.05 1.86 -17.53
C ALA A 130 19.80 2.14 -18.85
N ALA A 131 20.95 2.82 -18.75
CA ALA A 131 21.86 3.08 -19.86
C ALA A 131 23.28 3.35 -19.34
N GLU A 132 24.28 3.03 -20.13
CA GLU A 132 25.66 3.48 -19.89
C GLU A 132 25.79 4.96 -20.25
N ARG A 133 26.51 5.72 -19.42
CA ARG A 133 26.80 7.14 -19.60
C ARG A 133 28.27 7.38 -19.32
N ASP A 134 28.85 8.38 -19.98
CA ASP A 134 30.20 8.86 -19.67
C ASP A 134 30.28 9.29 -18.18
N PRO A 135 31.16 8.65 -17.37
CA PRO A 135 31.30 8.98 -15.96
C PRO A 135 31.57 10.46 -15.69
N GLN A 136 32.36 11.15 -16.53
CA GLN A 136 32.66 12.57 -16.34
C GLN A 136 31.45 13.47 -16.64
N ALA A 137 30.60 13.09 -17.58
CA ALA A 137 29.35 13.79 -17.84
C ALA A 137 28.37 13.63 -16.67
N VAL A 138 28.28 12.43 -16.09
CA VAL A 138 27.46 12.15 -14.91
C VAL A 138 27.94 12.97 -13.71
N ASP A 139 29.24 12.97 -13.44
CA ASP A 139 29.84 13.70 -12.31
C ASP A 139 29.58 15.21 -12.38
N ARG A 140 29.81 15.82 -13.55
CA ARG A 140 29.52 17.25 -13.77
C ARG A 140 28.03 17.59 -13.62
N ALA A 141 27.16 16.72 -14.12
CA ALA A 141 25.72 16.92 -13.96
C ALA A 141 25.30 16.80 -12.50
N ALA A 142 25.84 15.84 -11.76
CA ALA A 142 25.60 15.65 -10.33
C ALA A 142 26.06 16.87 -9.52
N ALA A 143 27.25 17.40 -9.79
CA ALA A 143 27.75 18.63 -9.15
C ALA A 143 26.81 19.83 -9.41
N GLY A 144 26.33 19.99 -10.64
CA GLY A 144 25.36 21.04 -10.98
C GLY A 144 24.04 20.90 -10.20
N GLN A 145 23.51 19.68 -10.07
CA GLN A 145 22.29 19.41 -9.31
C GLN A 145 22.48 19.60 -7.81
N ALA A 146 23.64 19.24 -7.26
CA ALA A 146 23.97 19.51 -5.86
C ALA A 146 23.97 21.02 -5.59
N PHE A 147 24.57 21.82 -6.48
CA PHE A 147 24.55 23.28 -6.35
C PHE A 147 23.13 23.84 -6.42
N THR A 148 22.30 23.38 -7.37
CA THR A 148 20.88 23.78 -7.45
C THR A 148 20.14 23.43 -6.17
N ALA A 149 20.34 22.24 -5.60
CA ALA A 149 19.72 21.83 -4.34
C ALA A 149 20.07 22.78 -3.17
N LEU A 150 21.34 23.16 -3.06
CA LEU A 150 21.80 24.12 -2.05
C LEU A 150 21.14 25.48 -2.23
N SER A 151 21.11 26.01 -3.45
CA SER A 151 20.45 27.28 -3.75
C SER A 151 18.95 27.24 -3.44
N THR A 152 18.25 26.16 -3.78
CA THR A 152 16.81 26.02 -3.50
C THR A 152 16.51 25.99 -2.00
N VAL A 153 17.29 25.25 -1.20
CA VAL A 153 17.12 25.24 0.26
C VAL A 153 17.44 26.60 0.86
N GLU A 154 18.50 27.26 0.41
CA GLU A 154 18.86 28.60 0.86
C GLU A 154 17.77 29.64 0.53
N GLU A 155 17.16 29.58 -0.66
CA GLU A 155 16.02 30.43 -1.03
C GLU A 155 14.79 30.16 -0.17
N LEU A 156 14.50 28.89 0.13
CA LEU A 156 13.40 28.51 1.04
C LEU A 156 13.62 29.08 2.46
N LEU A 157 14.83 28.96 3.00
CA LEU A 157 15.18 29.50 4.31
C LEU A 157 15.02 31.02 4.33
N LYS A 158 15.52 31.71 3.30
CA LYS A 158 15.35 33.17 3.14
C LYS A 158 13.88 33.57 3.06
N LEU A 159 13.06 32.82 2.33
CA LEU A 159 11.63 33.07 2.18
C LEU A 159 10.90 33.03 3.53
N TRP A 160 11.31 32.16 4.45
CA TRP A 160 10.62 31.96 5.74
C TRP A 160 11.29 32.67 6.93
N ASN A 161 12.46 33.28 6.73
CA ASN A 161 13.18 34.02 7.77
C ASN A 161 12.37 35.21 8.34
N GLY A 162 11.53 35.86 7.52
CA GLY A 162 10.71 37.01 7.90
C GLY A 162 9.34 36.67 8.51
N GLY A 163 9.12 35.41 8.90
CA GLY A 163 7.84 34.90 9.37
C GLY A 163 7.23 33.93 8.36
N GLY A 164 7.53 32.65 8.54
CA GLY A 164 7.02 31.59 7.67
C GLY A 164 5.53 31.27 7.87
N PRO A 165 5.05 30.24 7.16
CA PRO A 165 3.63 29.91 7.11
C PRO A 165 3.15 29.31 8.44
N ALA A 166 1.91 29.66 8.80
CA ALA A 166 1.24 29.11 9.98
C ALA A 166 0.95 27.62 9.82
N ILE A 167 1.04 26.89 10.92
CA ILE A 167 0.80 25.45 10.96
C ILE A 167 -0.71 25.19 11.05
N LEU A 168 -1.18 24.21 10.29
CA LEU A 168 -2.57 23.77 10.39
C LEU A 168 -2.83 23.04 11.71
N ARG A 169 -4.07 23.07 12.22
CA ARG A 169 -4.45 22.36 13.46
C ARG A 169 -4.17 20.85 13.44
N ALA A 170 -4.18 20.24 12.25
CA ALA A 170 -3.87 18.82 12.07
C ALA A 170 -2.36 18.56 11.84
N GLY A 171 -1.52 19.60 11.96
CA GLY A 171 -0.15 19.62 11.48
C GLY A 171 -0.06 19.94 9.98
N GLY A 172 1.12 20.34 9.53
CA GLY A 172 1.43 20.56 8.12
C GLY A 172 1.05 21.94 7.58
N LEU A 173 1.10 22.05 6.25
CA LEU A 173 1.02 23.30 5.51
C LEU A 173 -0.31 23.40 4.76
N SER A 174 -0.92 24.57 4.70
CA SER A 174 -2.09 24.74 3.83
C SER A 174 -1.70 24.71 2.35
N VAL A 175 -2.59 24.17 1.49
CA VAL A 175 -2.41 24.15 0.02
C VAL A 175 -2.05 25.54 -0.53
N ARG A 176 -2.63 26.60 0.03
CA ARG A 176 -2.32 27.98 -0.37
C ARG A 176 -0.88 28.37 -0.07
N GLU A 177 -0.37 28.00 1.11
CA GLU A 177 1.00 28.30 1.50
C GLU A 177 1.99 27.43 0.72
N LEU A 178 1.65 26.16 0.44
CA LEU A 178 2.45 25.29 -0.43
C LEU A 178 2.57 25.87 -1.85
N LYS A 179 1.45 26.31 -2.42
CA LYS A 179 1.44 26.96 -3.74
C LYS A 179 2.25 28.25 -3.76
N ARG A 180 2.25 29.02 -2.66
CA ARG A 180 3.09 30.22 -2.55
C ARG A 180 4.57 29.84 -2.55
N ALA A 181 4.97 28.86 -1.74
CA ALA A 181 6.36 28.38 -1.70
C ALA A 181 6.81 27.84 -3.06
N ALA A 182 5.96 27.04 -3.73
CA ALA A 182 6.23 26.51 -5.06
C ALA A 182 6.45 27.62 -6.11
N ASN A 183 5.60 28.63 -6.12
CA ASN A 183 5.76 29.79 -7.00
C ASN A 183 7.03 30.60 -6.68
N SER A 184 7.37 30.77 -5.40
CA SER A 184 8.58 31.51 -5.00
C SER A 184 9.87 30.78 -5.36
N LEU A 185 9.85 29.44 -5.32
CA LEU A 185 10.98 28.57 -5.69
C LEU A 185 11.02 28.22 -7.19
N ASP A 186 10.03 28.68 -7.97
CA ASP A 186 9.84 28.34 -9.40
C ASP A 186 9.82 26.82 -9.67
N VAL A 187 9.08 26.08 -8.85
CA VAL A 187 8.92 24.61 -8.98
C VAL A 187 7.46 24.20 -8.84
N THR A 188 7.17 22.93 -9.11
CA THR A 188 5.84 22.36 -8.88
C THR A 188 5.57 22.16 -7.39
N GLU A 189 4.30 22.13 -6.98
CA GLU A 189 3.91 21.89 -5.58
C GLU A 189 4.54 20.60 -4.98
N PRO A 190 4.60 19.45 -5.68
CA PRO A 190 5.29 18.26 -5.17
C PRO A 190 6.79 18.46 -4.94
N ILE A 191 7.46 19.22 -5.81
CA ILE A 191 8.90 19.51 -5.66
C ILE A 191 9.13 20.47 -4.48
N ALA A 192 8.29 21.49 -4.32
CA ALA A 192 8.35 22.37 -3.15
C ALA A 192 8.13 21.60 -1.85
N ALA A 193 7.15 20.68 -1.83
CA ALA A 193 6.90 19.82 -0.68
C ALA A 193 8.14 18.96 -0.34
N PHE A 194 8.79 18.36 -1.34
CA PHE A 194 10.05 17.64 -1.15
C PHE A 194 11.12 18.50 -0.47
N TRP A 195 11.37 19.72 -0.95
CA TRP A 195 12.40 20.60 -0.37
C TRP A 195 12.06 21.05 1.04
N ILE A 196 10.79 21.39 1.30
CA ILE A 196 10.32 21.76 2.65
C ILE A 196 10.52 20.61 3.62
N GLU A 197 10.13 19.40 3.23
CA GLU A 197 10.28 18.22 4.08
C GLU A 197 11.74 17.84 4.29
N LEU A 198 12.58 17.98 3.26
CA LEU A 198 14.01 17.73 3.38
C LEU A 198 14.67 18.73 4.33
N ALA A 199 14.36 20.02 4.20
CA ALA A 199 14.88 21.05 5.10
C ALA A 199 14.40 20.85 6.55
N TYR A 200 13.14 20.43 6.75
CA TYR A 200 12.62 20.05 8.06
C TYR A 200 13.33 18.81 8.62
N GLY A 201 13.47 17.74 7.82
CA GLY A 201 14.15 16.50 8.23
C GLY A 201 15.64 16.68 8.49
N ALA A 202 16.28 17.65 7.82
CA ALA A 202 17.65 18.08 8.05
C ALA A 202 17.80 19.00 9.28
N GLY A 203 16.69 19.37 9.95
CA GLY A 203 16.69 20.25 11.11
C GLY A 203 16.92 21.73 10.79
N LEU A 204 16.88 22.13 9.52
CA LEU A 204 17.04 23.52 9.09
C LEU A 204 15.74 24.32 9.22
N LEU A 205 14.60 23.64 9.21
CA LEU A 205 13.28 24.20 9.50
C LEU A 205 12.66 23.48 10.70
N ALA A 206 11.97 24.24 11.55
CA ALA A 206 11.15 23.69 12.64
C ALA A 206 9.91 24.55 12.87
N THR A 207 9.07 24.11 13.81
CA THR A 207 8.02 24.97 14.37
C THR A 207 8.67 25.94 15.37
N ASP A 208 8.22 27.19 15.41
CA ASP A 208 8.76 28.21 16.32
C ASP A 208 8.30 28.03 17.79
N GLY A 209 7.28 27.19 18.03
CA GLY A 209 6.79 26.86 19.37
C GLY A 209 5.99 27.97 20.06
N GLU A 210 5.64 29.02 19.32
CA GLU A 210 4.83 30.14 19.81
C GLU A 210 3.31 29.81 19.76
N PRO A 211 2.44 30.54 20.48
CA PRO A 211 0.99 30.24 20.52
C PRO A 211 0.29 30.19 19.15
N ASP A 212 0.83 30.90 18.16
CA ASP A 212 0.43 30.84 16.75
C ASP A 212 1.55 30.18 15.93
N GLU A 213 1.82 28.89 16.19
CA GLU A 213 2.99 28.19 15.64
C GLU A 213 3.14 28.35 14.13
N ARG A 214 4.37 28.65 13.71
CA ARG A 214 4.78 28.80 12.31
C ARG A 214 6.00 27.95 12.02
N TYR A 215 6.15 27.59 10.75
CA TYR A 215 7.43 27.09 10.27
C TYR A 215 8.43 28.23 10.15
N ALA A 216 9.64 28.05 10.66
CA ALA A 216 10.72 29.02 10.60
C ALA A 216 12.09 28.33 10.47
N PRO A 217 13.09 29.03 9.91
CA PRO A 217 14.49 28.61 9.99
C PRO A 217 14.93 28.41 11.44
N THR A 218 15.71 27.36 11.69
CA THR A 218 16.30 27.09 13.01
C THR A 218 17.67 27.75 13.15
N PRO A 219 18.25 27.85 14.36
CA PRO A 219 19.65 28.27 14.51
C PRO A 219 20.64 27.40 13.72
N ALA A 220 20.34 26.10 13.53
CA ALA A 220 21.16 25.21 12.71
C ALA A 220 21.16 25.61 11.23
N SER A 221 20.17 26.38 10.77
CA SER A 221 20.17 26.93 9.41
C SER A 221 21.23 28.00 9.19
N ASP A 222 21.50 28.84 10.19
CA ASP A 222 22.57 29.85 10.13
C ASP A 222 23.93 29.17 10.11
N GLU A 223 24.15 28.19 11.01
CA GLU A 223 25.36 27.38 11.03
C GLU A 223 25.57 26.65 9.69
N TRP A 224 24.50 26.09 9.12
CA TRP A 224 24.54 25.42 7.83
C TRP A 224 24.93 26.38 6.71
N LEU A 225 24.42 27.62 6.69
CA LEU A 225 24.76 28.61 5.65
C LEU A 225 26.24 29.02 5.65
N ASP A 226 26.90 28.96 6.80
CA ASP A 226 28.32 29.27 6.96
C ASP A 226 29.25 28.12 6.50
N LEU A 227 28.71 26.92 6.26
CA LEU A 227 29.49 25.77 5.83
C LEU A 227 29.94 25.83 4.35
N PRO A 228 31.08 25.21 4.01
CA PRO A 228 31.44 24.90 2.63
C PRO A 228 30.34 24.12 1.90
N ALA A 229 30.26 24.28 0.57
CA ALA A 229 29.18 23.72 -0.23
C ALA A 229 29.09 22.19 -0.12
N GLU A 230 30.23 21.50 -0.07
CA GLU A 230 30.33 20.05 0.08
C GLU A 230 29.78 19.55 1.42
N GLU A 231 29.98 20.32 2.50
CA GLU A 231 29.46 19.99 3.83
C GLU A 231 27.96 20.25 3.90
N ARG A 232 27.51 21.39 3.34
CA ARG A 232 26.08 21.69 3.19
C ARG A 232 25.34 20.58 2.42
N TRP A 233 25.93 20.13 1.32
CA TRP A 233 25.38 19.06 0.49
C TRP A 233 25.34 17.73 1.24
N THR A 234 26.42 17.39 1.93
CA THR A 234 26.51 16.16 2.74
C THR A 234 25.43 16.14 3.81
N HIS A 235 25.16 17.27 4.47
CA HIS A 235 24.09 17.39 5.47
C HIS A 235 22.70 17.09 4.88
N LEU A 236 22.37 17.66 3.72
CA LEU A 236 21.10 17.39 3.04
C LEU A 236 21.00 15.94 2.53
N ALA A 237 22.04 15.45 1.88
CA ALA A 237 22.05 14.11 1.27
C ALA A 237 21.94 13.00 2.32
N THR A 238 22.58 13.17 3.48
CA THR A 238 22.51 12.22 4.60
C THR A 238 21.13 12.22 5.24
N ALA A 239 20.52 13.39 5.45
CA ALA A 239 19.13 13.50 5.92
C ALA A 239 18.15 12.84 4.95
N TRP A 240 18.32 13.05 3.64
CA TRP A 240 17.50 12.42 2.61
C TRP A 240 17.65 10.89 2.60
N LEU A 241 18.89 10.37 2.66
CA LEU A 241 19.15 8.92 2.62
C LEU A 241 18.55 8.18 3.82
N ALA A 242 18.49 8.83 4.98
CA ALA A 242 17.89 8.28 6.19
C ALA A 242 16.37 8.45 6.26
N ALA A 243 15.76 9.22 5.34
CA ALA A 243 14.33 9.50 5.36
C ALA A 243 13.51 8.23 5.10
N THR A 244 12.51 7.98 5.96
CA THR A 244 11.63 6.80 5.89
C THR A 244 10.29 7.07 5.22
N ARG A 245 10.01 8.34 4.89
CA ARG A 245 8.74 8.77 4.29
C ARG A 245 8.95 9.30 2.88
N THR A 246 7.98 9.03 2.01
CA THR A 246 7.88 9.74 0.72
C THR A 246 7.29 11.12 0.98
N PRO A 247 7.87 12.21 0.44
CA PRO A 247 7.34 13.55 0.63
C PRO A 247 5.91 13.67 0.08
N GLY A 248 5.04 14.34 0.82
CA GLY A 248 3.63 14.47 0.49
C GLY A 248 2.80 15.43 1.34
N LEU A 249 3.44 16.33 2.13
CA LEU A 249 2.86 17.39 2.99
C LEU A 249 1.34 17.40 3.17
#